data_AF-A0A1M4UX12-F1
#
_entry.id   AF-A0A1M4UX12-F1
#
_cell.length_a   1.000
_cell.length_b   1.000
_cell.length_c   1.000
_cell.angle_alpha   90.00
_cell.angle_beta   90.00
_cell.angle_gamma   90.00
#
_symmetry.space_group_name_H-M   'P 1'
#
loop_
_entity.id
_entity.type
_entity.pdbx_description
1 polymer ?
#
loop_
_entity_poly.entity_id
_entity_poly.type
_entity_poly.pdbx_seq_one_letter_code
_entity_poly.pdbx_strand_id
1 'polypeptide(L)'
;MRIENYSTQRVLASYNAQVKKDKAIARNAEEQKDSIIISEEGQLIHKAVARMKELPDVRCDVVEKLKQSINAGKYVIDAKQIAGNIIDRKA
;
A
#
# COMPACT_ATOMS: atom_id res chain seq x y z
N MET A 1 -21.23 12.31 70.97
CA MET A 1 -20.52 11.52 69.93
C MET A 1 -20.69 12.24 68.59
N ARG A 2 -19.62 12.82 68.02
CA ARG A 2 -19.65 13.49 66.70
C ARG A 2 -18.97 12.56 65.70
N ILE A 3 -19.70 12.04 64.72
CA ILE A 3 -19.12 11.26 63.63
C ILE A 3 -18.67 12.26 62.57
N GLU A 4 -17.37 12.41 62.41
CA GLU A 4 -16.81 13.35 61.43
C GLU A 4 -17.07 12.87 59.99
N ASN A 5 -17.57 13.78 59.16
CA ASN A 5 -17.97 13.61 57.76
C ASN A 5 -16.78 13.34 56.79
N TYR A 6 -15.62 12.89 57.30
CA TYR A 6 -14.39 12.75 56.53
C TYR A 6 -14.34 11.44 55.72
N SER A 7 -15.14 10.44 56.11
CA SER A 7 -15.19 9.13 55.46
C SER A 7 -16.03 9.11 54.19
N THR A 8 -17.11 9.88 54.13
CA THR A 8 -18.05 9.95 53.00
C THR A 8 -17.39 10.60 51.77
N GLN A 9 -16.62 11.67 51.97
CA GLN A 9 -15.90 12.37 50.91
C GLN A 9 -14.88 11.46 50.21
N ARG A 10 -14.14 10.65 50.99
CA ARG A 10 -13.18 9.67 50.45
C ARG A 10 -13.85 8.56 49.65
N VAL A 11 -14.97 8.04 50.15
CA VAL A 11 -15.74 6.98 49.47
C VAL A 11 -16.31 7.48 48.15
N LEU A 12 -16.84 8.71 48.12
CA LEU A 12 -17.33 9.34 46.89
C LEU A 12 -16.19 9.59 45.88
N ALA A 13 -15.01 9.98 46.35
CA ALA A 13 -13.84 10.16 45.48
C ALA A 13 -13.37 8.83 44.85
N SER A 14 -13.30 7.75 45.63
CA SER A 14 -12.93 6.42 45.11
C SER A 14 -13.96 5.87 44.15
N TYR A 15 -15.25 6.05 44.43
CA TYR A 15 -16.34 5.63 43.53
C TYR A 15 -16.26 6.37 42.19
N ASN A 16 -16.08 7.69 42.21
CA ASN A 16 -15.94 8.49 41.00
C ASN A 16 -14.67 8.14 40.20
N ALA A 17 -13.57 7.80 40.88
CA ALA A 17 -12.35 7.33 40.22
C ALA A 17 -12.58 5.97 39.51
N GLN A 18 -13.37 5.08 40.10
CA GLN A 18 -13.69 3.78 39.53
C GLN A 18 -14.62 3.90 38.32
N VAL A 19 -15.68 4.72 38.41
CA VAL A 19 -16.58 5.01 37.28
C VAL A 19 -15.82 5.61 36.08
N LYS A 20 -14.83 6.48 36.32
CA LYS A 20 -13.97 7.03 35.26
C LYS A 20 -13.09 5.95 34.61
N LYS A 21 -12.56 5.01 35.40
CA LYS A 21 -11.74 3.89 34.92
C LYS A 21 -12.57 2.94 34.05
N ASP A 22 -13.78 2.60 34.48
CA ASP A 22 -14.67 1.69 33.74
C ASP A 22 -15.14 2.34 32.43
N LYS A 23 -15.40 3.65 32.42
CA LYS A 23 -15.75 4.41 31.21
C LYS A 23 -14.56 4.54 30.24
N ALA A 24 -13.33 4.59 30.75
CA ALA A 24 -12.12 4.58 29.93
C ALA A 24 -11.87 3.19 29.31
N ILE A 25 -12.10 2.11 30.05
CA ILE A 25 -12.00 0.73 29.55
C ILE A 25 -13.06 0.47 28.47
N ALA A 26 -14.30 0.92 28.68
CA ALA A 26 -15.38 0.79 27.70
C ALA A 26 -15.10 1.57 26.38
N ARG A 27 -14.48 2.76 26.46
CA ARG A 27 -14.05 3.50 25.25
C ARG A 27 -12.95 2.80 24.48
N ASN A 28 -11.98 2.19 25.17
CA ASN A 28 -10.90 1.44 24.50
C ASN A 28 -11.42 0.14 23.84
N ALA A 29 -12.51 -0.44 24.37
CA ALA A 29 -13.13 -1.63 23.78
C ALA A 29 -13.88 -1.33 22.46
N GLU A 30 -14.41 -0.11 22.28
CA GLU A 30 -15.03 0.33 21.00
C GLU A 30 -14.00 0.66 19.90
N GLU A 31 -12.72 0.82 20.26
CA GLU A 31 -11.64 1.19 19.34
C GLU A 31 -10.86 0.01 18.75
N GLN A 32 -11.03 -1.21 19.27
CA GLN A 32 -10.46 -2.41 18.63
C GLN A 32 -11.34 -2.88 17.48
N LYS A 33 -11.20 -2.22 16.34
CA LYS A 33 -11.75 -2.67 15.05
C LYS A 33 -10.71 -3.53 14.35
N ASP A 34 -11.14 -4.64 13.75
CA ASP A 34 -10.28 -5.47 12.90
C ASP A 34 -9.66 -4.61 11.78
N SER A 35 -8.33 -4.61 11.70
CA SER A 35 -7.58 -3.89 10.67
C SER A 35 -7.04 -4.86 9.63
N ILE A 36 -7.32 -4.60 8.36
CA ILE A 36 -6.70 -5.31 7.23
C ILE A 36 -5.61 -4.39 6.66
N ILE A 37 -4.35 -4.81 6.77
CA ILE A 37 -3.20 -4.07 6.24
C ILE A 37 -2.60 -4.88 5.10
N ILE A 38 -2.49 -4.25 3.91
CA ILE A 38 -1.79 -4.86 2.78
C ILE A 38 -0.28 -4.83 3.09
N SER A 39 0.39 -5.98 2.92
CA SER A 39 1.85 -6.06 3.05
C SER A 39 2.54 -5.03 2.17
N GLU A 40 3.72 -4.58 2.59
CA GLU A 40 4.53 -3.63 1.81
C GLU A 40 4.75 -4.12 0.36
N GLU A 41 5.05 -5.40 0.20
CA GLU A 41 5.18 -6.06 -1.10
C GLU A 41 3.89 -6.00 -1.93
N GLY A 42 2.73 -6.24 -1.31
CA GLY A 42 1.44 -6.16 -2.00
C GLY A 42 1.13 -4.75 -2.50
N GLN A 43 1.50 -3.72 -1.72
CA GLN A 43 1.37 -2.33 -2.15
C GLN A 43 2.28 -2.00 -3.33
N LEU A 44 3.51 -2.54 -3.35
CA LEU A 44 4.44 -2.37 -4.46
C LEU A 44 3.92 -3.02 -5.74
N ILE A 45 3.44 -4.26 -5.65
CA ILE A 45 2.84 -4.98 -6.79
C ILE A 45 1.62 -4.22 -7.31
N HIS A 46 0.73 -3.76 -6.43
CA HIS A 46 -0.45 -2.99 -6.83
C HIS A 46 -0.07 -1.72 -7.60
N LYS A 47 0.92 -0.96 -7.11
CA LYS A 47 1.43 0.24 -7.79
C LYS A 47 2.07 -0.09 -9.14
N ALA A 48 2.80 -1.21 -9.24
CA ALA A 48 3.40 -1.66 -10.49
C ALA A 48 2.33 -2.04 -11.53
N VAL A 49 1.33 -2.83 -11.14
CA VAL A 49 0.21 -3.23 -11.99
C VAL A 49 -0.60 -2.02 -12.45
N ALA A 50 -0.86 -1.06 -11.57
CA ALA A 50 -1.55 0.18 -11.92
C ALA A 50 -0.80 0.95 -13.01
N ARG A 51 0.51 1.16 -12.84
CA ARG A 51 1.34 1.82 -13.86
C ARG A 51 1.41 1.04 -15.16
N MET A 52 1.48 -0.30 -15.11
CA MET A 52 1.48 -1.12 -16.33
C MET A 52 0.21 -0.94 -17.17
N LYS A 53 -0.94 -0.67 -16.55
CA LYS A 53 -2.20 -0.38 -17.27
C LYS A 53 -2.23 1.00 -17.92
N GLU A 54 -1.43 1.94 -17.43
CA GLU A 54 -1.32 3.29 -17.98
C GLU A 54 -0.36 3.35 -19.18
N LEU A 55 0.47 2.32 -19.37
CA LEU A 55 1.34 2.24 -20.53
C LEU A 55 0.51 1.99 -21.80
N PRO A 56 0.84 2.67 -22.91
CA PRO A 56 0.16 2.42 -24.17
C PRO A 56 0.51 1.03 -24.69
N ASP A 57 -0.49 0.33 -25.25
CA ASP A 57 -0.31 -0.98 -25.91
C ASP A 57 0.75 -0.93 -27.01
N VAL A 58 0.84 0.21 -27.70
CA VAL A 58 1.81 0.45 -28.77
C VAL A 58 2.65 1.68 -28.45
N ARG A 59 3.97 1.50 -28.44
CA ARG A 59 4.96 2.58 -28.32
C ARG A 59 5.19 3.25 -29.68
N CYS A 60 4.26 4.13 -30.07
CA CYS A 60 4.27 4.81 -31.37
C CYS A 60 5.59 5.53 -31.65
N ASP A 61 6.19 6.15 -30.62
CA ASP A 61 7.50 6.81 -30.67
C ASP A 61 8.62 5.91 -31.20
N VAL A 62 8.69 4.67 -30.69
CA VAL A 62 9.70 3.69 -31.10
C VAL A 62 9.43 3.22 -32.52
N VAL A 63 8.17 2.95 -32.83
CA VAL A 63 7.75 2.46 -34.15
C VAL A 63 8.07 3.49 -35.23
N GLU A 64 7.76 4.76 -35.00
CA GLU A 64 8.04 5.84 -35.95
C GLU A 64 9.54 6.03 -36.16
N LYS A 65 10.34 6.03 -35.09
CA LYS A 65 11.81 6.12 -35.19
C LYS A 65 12.39 4.95 -35.99
N LEU A 66 11.87 3.74 -35.79
CA LEU A 66 12.29 2.56 -36.54
C LEU A 66 11.92 2.69 -38.02
N LYS A 67 10.68 3.08 -38.32
CA LYS A 67 10.21 3.33 -39.70
C LYS A 67 11.08 4.37 -40.41
N GLN A 68 11.40 5.48 -39.76
CA GLN A 68 12.29 6.50 -40.31
C GLN A 68 13.69 5.95 -40.60
N SER A 69 14.23 5.14 -39.69
CA SER A 69 15.56 4.54 -39.85
C SER A 69 15.61 3.55 -41.01
N ILE A 70 14.54 2.78 -41.21
CA ILE A 70 14.36 1.86 -42.34
C ILE A 70 14.25 2.66 -43.65
N ASN A 71 13.38 3.67 -43.71
CA ASN A 71 13.19 4.49 -44.90
C ASN A 71 14.47 5.26 -45.30
N ALA A 72 15.27 5.65 -44.32
CA ALA A 72 16.56 6.30 -44.55
C ALA A 72 17.69 5.32 -44.95
N GLY A 73 17.41 4.01 -45.00
CA GLY A 73 18.41 2.98 -45.31
C GLY A 73 19.48 2.79 -44.23
N LYS A 74 19.27 3.35 -43.03
CA LYS A 74 20.22 3.30 -41.90
C LYS A 74 19.96 2.14 -40.94
N TYR A 75 18.90 1.37 -41.17
CA TYR A 75 18.58 0.21 -40.37
C TYR A 75 19.49 -0.97 -40.78
N VAL A 76 20.42 -1.32 -39.89
CA VAL A 76 21.36 -2.43 -40.10
C VAL A 76 20.81 -3.67 -39.42
N ILE A 77 20.74 -4.77 -40.18
CA ILE A 77 20.27 -6.06 -39.68
C ILE A 77 21.47 -6.84 -39.12
N ASP A 78 21.41 -7.19 -37.84
CA ASP A 78 22.40 -8.07 -37.20
C ASP A 78 21.86 -9.52 -37.13
N ALA A 79 22.47 -10.41 -37.91
CA ALA A 79 22.12 -11.82 -37.95
C ALA A 79 22.34 -12.55 -36.61
N LYS A 80 23.34 -12.14 -35.83
CA LYS A 80 23.61 -12.69 -34.50
C LYS A 80 22.51 -12.28 -33.52
N GLN A 81 22.07 -11.03 -33.61
CA GLN A 81 20.95 -10.53 -32.81
C GLN A 81 19.65 -11.24 -33.16
N ILE A 82 19.38 -11.49 -34.44
CA ILE A 82 18.21 -12.27 -34.88
C ILE A 82 18.26 -13.69 -34.31
N ALA A 83 19.39 -14.39 -34.47
CA ALA A 83 19.54 -15.74 -33.96
C ALA A 83 19.39 -15.80 -32.43
N GLY A 84 19.98 -14.85 -31.71
CA GLY A 84 19.80 -14.71 -30.26
C GLY A 84 18.33 -14.54 -29.88
N ASN A 85 17.62 -13.61 -30.50
CA ASN A 85 16.20 -13.39 -30.23
C ASN A 85 15.32 -14.61 -30.56
N ILE A 86 15.67 -15.41 -31.57
CA ILE A 86 14.94 -16.67 -31.88
C ILE A 86 15.15 -17.71 -30.78
N ILE A 87 16.37 -17.80 -30.24
CA ILE A 87 16.72 -18.74 -29.18
C ILE A 87 16.09 -18.31 -27.85
N ASP A 88 16.23 -17.03 -27.49
CA ASP A 88 15.76 -16.46 -26.23
C ASP A 88 14.22 -16.45 -26.13
N ARG A 89 13.51 -16.46 -27.26
CA ARG A 89 12.04 -16.48 -27.31
C ARG A 89 11.45 -17.88 -27.13
N LYS A 90 12.26 -18.92 -26.87
CA LYS A 90 11.73 -20.23 -26.42
C LYS A 90 11.36 -20.15 -24.94
N ALA A 91 10.06 -20.33 -24.68
CA ALA A 91 9.30 -20.29 -23.41
C ALA A 91 8.72 -18.91 -23.06
#